data_AF-A0A1Y3NC16-F1
#
_entry.id   AF-A0A1Y3NC16-F1
#
_cell.length_a   1.000
_cell.length_b   1.000
_cell.length_c   1.000
_cell.angle_alpha   90.00
_cell.angle_beta   90.00
_cell.angle_gamma   90.00
#
_symmetry.space_group_name_H-M   'P 1'
#
loop_
_entity.id
_entity.type
_entity.pdbx_description
1 polymer ?
#
loop_
_entity_poly.entity_id
_entity_poly.type
_entity_poly.pdbx_seq_one_letter_code
_entity_poly.pdbx_strand_id
1 'polypeptide(L)'
;GTGTPLGDALEVHALNQVYGGSHTEENPLIVGSIKSNIGHTCEAAGLASIAKVIVAMKHNLIPRNLHFNELNPEIDLSSIPMKIPTKTLPWNPPNEDTPLIAQVSSFGLQG
;
A
#
# COMPACT_ATOMS: atom_id res chain seq x y z
N GLY A 1 4.57 6.28 -0.35
CA GLY A 1 3.42 6.99 -0.91
C GLY A 1 3.26 8.32 -0.21
N THR A 2 4.12 9.27 -0.53
CA THR A 2 4.09 10.64 -0.05
C THR A 2 3.23 11.54 -0.94
N GLY A 3 2.78 11.05 -2.10
CA GLY A 3 2.01 11.84 -3.07
C GLY A 3 2.89 12.65 -4.02
N THR A 4 4.20 12.41 -4.03
CA THR A 4 5.11 13.10 -4.96
C THR A 4 5.15 12.33 -6.28
N PRO A 5 5.00 12.99 -7.46
CA PRO A 5 4.95 12.30 -8.74
C PRO A 5 6.14 11.35 -8.98
N LEU A 6 7.37 11.83 -8.76
CA LEU A 6 8.57 11.01 -8.93
C LEU A 6 8.71 9.93 -7.85
N GLY A 7 8.53 10.29 -6.59
CA GLY A 7 8.71 9.35 -5.47
C GLY A 7 7.72 8.18 -5.51
N ASP A 8 6.45 8.45 -5.82
CA ASP A 8 5.45 7.39 -5.93
C ASP A 8 5.72 6.46 -7.12
N ALA A 9 6.22 7.00 -8.25
CA ALA A 9 6.65 6.17 -9.39
C ALA A 9 7.86 5.27 -9.05
N LEU A 10 8.85 5.80 -8.33
CA LEU A 10 10.01 5.02 -7.88
C LEU A 10 9.63 3.94 -6.87
N GLU A 11 8.71 4.22 -5.94
CA GLU A 11 8.22 3.22 -4.99
C GLU A 11 7.52 2.06 -5.71
N VAL A 12 6.65 2.35 -6.69
CA VAL A 12 5.97 1.31 -7.46
C VAL A 12 6.95 0.53 -8.33
N HIS A 13 7.91 1.21 -8.97
CA HIS A 13 8.96 0.53 -9.71
C HIS A 13 9.74 -0.47 -8.83
N ALA A 14 10.11 -0.08 -7.60
CA ALA A 14 10.77 -0.97 -6.67
C ALA A 14 9.89 -2.17 -6.27
N LEU A 15 8.59 -1.95 -6.05
CA LEU A 15 7.63 -3.03 -5.80
C LEU A 15 7.54 -4.00 -6.98
N ASN A 16 7.53 -3.49 -8.22
CA ASN A 16 7.53 -4.31 -9.43
C ASN A 16 8.76 -5.23 -9.50
N GLN A 17 9.95 -4.72 -9.15
CA GLN A 17 11.19 -5.50 -9.18
C GLN A 17 11.21 -6.62 -8.13
N VAL A 18 10.59 -6.41 -6.97
CA VAL A 18 10.59 -7.36 -5.86
C VAL A 18 9.45 -8.37 -5.94
N TYR A 19 8.26 -7.91 -6.31
CA TYR A 19 7.02 -8.70 -6.27
C TYR A 19 6.48 -9.04 -7.66
N GLY A 20 7.16 -8.64 -8.73
CA GLY A 20 6.80 -8.97 -10.11
C GLY A 20 6.60 -10.48 -10.28
N GLY A 21 5.47 -10.88 -10.86
CA GLY A 21 5.11 -12.28 -11.07
C GLY A 21 4.67 -13.06 -9.81
N SER A 22 4.67 -12.46 -8.62
CA SER A 22 4.21 -13.11 -7.37
C SER A 22 2.71 -12.89 -7.08
N HIS A 23 2.04 -12.05 -7.87
CA HIS A 23 0.64 -11.68 -7.72
C HIS A 23 -0.12 -11.87 -9.04
N THR A 24 -1.43 -12.08 -8.95
CA THR A 24 -2.35 -12.21 -10.10
C THR A 24 -3.45 -11.17 -10.04
N GLU A 25 -4.22 -10.97 -11.11
CA GLU A 25 -5.37 -10.06 -11.12
C GLU A 25 -6.45 -10.45 -10.08
N GLU A 26 -6.58 -11.75 -9.79
CA GLU A 26 -7.48 -12.28 -8.77
C GLU A 26 -6.94 -12.09 -7.35
N ASN A 27 -5.62 -12.00 -7.18
CA ASN A 27 -4.96 -11.75 -5.91
C ASN A 27 -3.90 -10.63 -6.03
N PRO A 28 -4.36 -9.38 -6.29
CA PRO A 28 -3.45 -8.27 -6.57
C PRO A 28 -2.76 -7.81 -5.28
N LEU A 29 -1.58 -7.20 -5.44
CA LEU A 29 -0.92 -6.51 -4.33
C LEU A 29 -1.72 -5.26 -3.95
N ILE A 30 -2.27 -5.23 -2.75
CA ILE A 30 -3.02 -4.06 -2.26
C ILE A 30 -2.06 -3.04 -1.64
N VAL A 31 -2.03 -1.83 -2.20
CA VAL A 31 -1.12 -0.76 -1.77
C VAL A 31 -1.91 0.47 -1.34
N GLY A 32 -1.57 1.05 -0.20
CA GLY A 32 -2.19 2.29 0.28
C GLY A 32 -1.36 3.00 1.34
N SER A 33 -1.66 4.27 1.58
CA SER A 33 -0.88 5.14 2.47
C SER A 33 -1.78 5.79 3.51
N ILE A 34 -1.40 5.72 4.80
CA ILE A 34 -2.10 6.47 5.87
C ILE A 34 -1.94 7.99 5.68
N LYS A 35 -0.92 8.43 4.94
CA LYS A 35 -0.67 9.85 4.67
C LYS A 35 -1.83 10.50 3.91
N SER A 36 -2.62 9.72 3.17
CA SER A 36 -3.84 10.20 2.53
C SER A 36 -4.92 10.64 3.54
N ASN A 37 -4.87 10.17 4.78
CA ASN A 37 -5.84 10.48 5.83
C ASN A 37 -5.38 11.58 6.79
N ILE A 38 -4.09 11.56 7.16
CA ILE A 38 -3.56 12.39 8.26
C ILE A 38 -2.37 13.26 7.84
N GLY A 39 -2.05 13.30 6.54
CA GLY A 39 -0.86 13.96 6.02
C GLY A 39 0.43 13.24 6.37
N HIS A 40 1.56 13.86 6.04
CA HIS A 40 2.88 13.33 6.36
C HIS A 40 3.30 13.73 7.77
N THR A 41 3.18 12.82 8.73
CA THR A 41 3.53 13.04 10.14
C THR A 41 5.04 12.94 10.42
N CYS A 42 5.88 13.30 9.45
CA CYS A 42 7.35 13.25 9.51
C CYS A 42 7.89 11.98 10.20
N GLU A 43 8.61 12.12 11.32
CA GLU A 43 9.26 11.07 12.09
C GLU A 43 8.28 10.01 12.60
N ALA A 44 7.01 10.37 12.82
CA ALA A 44 5.98 9.46 13.27
C ALA A 44 5.33 8.65 12.13
N ALA A 45 5.68 8.90 10.86
CA ALA A 45 5.01 8.29 9.70
C ALA A 45 5.12 6.76 9.66
N GLY A 46 6.25 6.20 10.10
CA GLY A 46 6.44 4.76 10.22
C GLY A 46 5.49 4.14 11.26
N LEU A 47 5.47 4.71 12.47
CA LEU A 47 4.60 4.24 13.56
C LEU A 47 3.11 4.37 13.21
N ALA A 48 2.71 5.49 12.60
CA ALA A 48 1.35 5.68 12.13
C ALA A 48 0.95 4.59 11.11
N SER A 49 1.86 4.22 10.20
CA SER A 49 1.61 3.18 9.20
C SER A 49 1.49 1.79 9.83
N ILE A 50 2.33 1.45 10.80
CA ILE A 50 2.24 0.20 11.59
C ILE A 50 0.90 0.16 12.34
N ALA A 51 0.51 1.25 12.99
CA ALA A 51 -0.76 1.35 13.71
C ALA A 51 -1.95 1.09 12.76
N LYS A 52 -1.94 1.65 11.55
CA LYS A 52 -2.94 1.33 10.52
C LYS A 52 -3.00 -0.16 10.21
N VAL A 53 -1.86 -0.82 10.00
CA VAL A 53 -1.81 -2.26 9.69
C VAL A 53 -2.39 -3.10 10.84
N ILE A 54 -2.00 -2.81 12.08
CA ILE A 54 -2.49 -3.54 13.26
C ILE A 54 -4.01 -3.41 13.38
N VAL A 55 -4.54 -2.19 13.23
CA VAL A 55 -6.00 -1.96 13.30
C VAL A 55 -6.71 -2.62 12.12
N ALA A 56 -6.15 -2.57 10.91
CA ALA A 56 -6.69 -3.23 9.73
C ALA A 56 -6.79 -4.75 9.91
N MET A 57 -5.73 -5.40 10.43
CA MET A 57 -5.72 -6.82 10.75
C MET A 57 -6.74 -7.16 11.85
N LYS A 58 -6.79 -6.37 12.93
CA LYS A 58 -7.74 -6.58 14.03
C LYS A 58 -9.20 -6.59 13.57
N HIS A 59 -9.51 -5.78 12.56
CA HIS A 59 -10.86 -5.67 12.01
C HIS A 59 -11.08 -6.49 10.73
N ASN A 60 -10.07 -7.20 10.21
CA ASN A 60 -10.10 -7.89 8.92
C ASN A 60 -10.57 -6.97 7.77
N LEU A 61 -10.12 -5.71 7.76
CA LEU A 61 -10.53 -4.70 6.79
C LEU A 61 -9.33 -3.87 6.33
N ILE A 62 -9.17 -3.73 5.01
CA ILE A 62 -8.26 -2.75 4.41
C ILE A 62 -9.03 -1.45 4.17
N PRO A 63 -8.71 -0.34 4.87
CA PRO A 63 -9.41 0.92 4.68
C PRO A 63 -9.07 1.56 3.33
N ARG A 64 -10.03 2.34 2.79
CA ARG A 64 -9.82 3.11 1.55
C ARG A 64 -8.64 4.08 1.66
N ASN A 65 -7.91 4.25 0.55
CA ASN A 65 -6.93 5.30 0.34
C ASN A 65 -7.65 6.55 -0.17
N LEU A 66 -7.47 7.70 0.49
CA LEU A 66 -8.16 8.94 0.12
C LEU A 66 -7.47 9.65 -1.05
N HIS A 67 -8.22 10.56 -1.68
CA HIS A 67 -7.74 11.46 -2.74
C HIS A 67 -7.18 10.77 -4.00
N PHE A 68 -7.44 9.47 -4.16
CA PHE A 68 -7.06 8.72 -5.35
C PHE A 68 -8.20 8.74 -6.38
N ASN A 69 -8.00 9.47 -7.47
CA ASN A 69 -8.96 9.57 -8.58
C ASN A 69 -8.40 8.92 -9.86
N GLU A 70 -7.15 9.24 -10.17
CA GLU A 70 -6.43 8.77 -11.35
C GLU A 70 -5.02 8.35 -10.94
N LEU A 71 -4.50 7.31 -11.58
CA LEU A 71 -3.14 6.85 -11.37
C LEU A 71 -2.17 7.82 -12.07
N ASN A 72 -1.04 8.10 -11.43
CA ASN A 72 0.02 8.86 -12.07
C ASN A 72 0.48 8.13 -13.36
N PRO A 73 0.51 8.79 -14.54
CA PRO A 73 0.86 8.16 -15.81
C PRO A 73 2.30 7.63 -15.87
N GLU A 74 3.18 8.12 -15.00
CA GLU A 74 4.56 7.61 -14.87
C GLU A 74 4.64 6.27 -14.12
N ILE A 75 3.53 5.79 -13.57
CA ILE A 75 3.45 4.50 -12.86
C ILE A 75 3.07 3.40 -13.85
N ASP A 76 3.99 2.46 -14.06
CA ASP A 76 3.73 1.24 -14.81
C ASP A 76 3.27 0.11 -13.87
N LEU A 77 2.06 -0.39 -14.09
CA LEU A 77 1.48 -1.55 -13.38
C LEU A 77 1.53 -2.85 -14.19
N SER A 78 2.16 -2.86 -15.36
CA SER A 78 2.15 -4.01 -16.27
C SER A 78 2.77 -5.29 -15.68
N SER A 79 3.72 -5.14 -14.74
CA SER A 79 4.51 -6.24 -14.19
C SER A 79 4.03 -6.77 -12.84
N ILE A 80 3.15 -6.04 -12.15
CA ILE A 80 2.47 -6.52 -10.96
C ILE A 80 1.01 -6.05 -10.96
N PRO A 81 0.03 -6.97 -10.84
CA PRO A 81 -1.33 -6.58 -10.60
C PRO A 81 -1.41 -5.94 -9.21
N MET A 82 -1.38 -4.61 -9.16
CA MET A 82 -1.46 -3.79 -7.96
C MET A 82 -2.75 -3.01 -7.93
N LYS A 83 -3.34 -2.87 -6.74
CA LYS A 83 -4.59 -2.14 -6.55
C LYS A 83 -4.51 -1.16 -5.40
N ILE A 84 -4.90 0.08 -5.69
CA ILE A 84 -5.10 1.11 -4.67
C ILE A 84 -6.57 1.06 -4.21
N PRO A 85 -6.85 0.85 -2.91
CA PRO A 85 -8.22 0.64 -2.44
C PRO A 85 -9.01 1.96 -2.46
N THR A 86 -9.96 2.12 -3.39
CA THR A 86 -10.88 3.29 -3.42
C THR A 86 -12.07 3.16 -2.47
N LYS A 87 -12.30 1.94 -1.98
CA LYS A 87 -13.31 1.58 -0.97
C LYS A 87 -12.66 0.68 0.08
N THR A 88 -13.27 0.58 1.25
CA THR A 88 -12.84 -0.40 2.27
C THR A 88 -13.07 -1.82 1.72
N LEU A 89 -12.06 -2.68 1.85
CA LEU A 89 -12.09 -4.06 1.36
C LEU A 89 -12.02 -5.04 2.54
N PRO A 90 -12.66 -6.22 2.46
CA PRO A 90 -12.39 -7.30 3.41
C PRO A 90 -10.94 -7.76 3.29
N TRP A 91 -10.33 -8.13 4.42
CA TRP A 91 -8.99 -8.69 4.49
C TRP A 91 -9.01 -9.98 5.28
N ASN A 92 -9.68 -10.97 4.71
CA ASN A 92 -9.82 -12.29 5.30
C ASN A 92 -8.71 -13.21 4.76
N PRO A 93 -8.07 -14.02 5.61
CA PRO A 93 -7.14 -15.02 5.13
C PRO A 93 -7.90 -16.12 4.35
N PRO A 94 -7.24 -16.83 3.41
CA PRO A 94 -7.86 -17.95 2.69
C PRO A 94 -8.35 -19.09 3.60
N ASN A 95 -7.71 -19.27 4.75
CA ASN A 95 -8.08 -20.22 5.80
C ASN A 95 -7.61 -19.69 7.16
N GLU A 96 -8.13 -20.24 8.27
CA GLU A 96 -7.86 -19.76 9.63
C GLU A 96 -6.37 -19.84 10.02
N ASP A 97 -5.61 -20.77 9.42
CA ASP A 97 -4.19 -20.99 9.73
C ASP A 97 -3.26 -20.09 8.91
N THR A 98 -3.77 -19.38 7.89
CA THR A 98 -2.96 -18.48 7.05
C THR A 98 -2.83 -17.12 7.73
N PRO A 99 -1.61 -16.68 8.10
CA PRO A 99 -1.43 -15.37 8.70
C PRO A 99 -1.71 -14.26 7.68
N LEU A 100 -2.33 -13.17 8.15
CA LEU A 100 -2.35 -11.92 7.39
C LEU A 100 -0.95 -11.31 7.39
N ILE A 101 -0.43 -11.00 6.21
CA ILE A 101 0.90 -10.41 6.03
C ILE A 101 0.77 -9.03 5.40
N ALA A 102 1.44 -8.05 5.97
CA ALA A 102 1.59 -6.71 5.40
C ALA A 102 3.03 -6.21 5.59
N GLN A 103 3.46 -5.37 4.64
CA GLN A 103 4.72 -4.66 4.70
C GLN A 103 4.45 -3.17 4.94
N VAL A 104 5.37 -2.51 5.66
CA VAL A 104 5.38 -1.07 5.84
C VAL A 104 6.72 -0.52 5.32
N SER A 105 6.64 0.44 4.41
CA SER A 105 7.79 1.18 3.90
C SER A 105 7.77 2.62 4.44
N SER A 106 8.92 3.13 4.89
CA SER A 106 9.08 4.50 5.38
C SER A 106 10.48 5.01 5.02
N PHE A 107 10.56 5.90 4.04
CA PHE A 107 11.82 6.46 3.54
C PHE A 107 12.02 7.89 4.05
N GLY A 108 13.22 8.18 4.55
CA GLY A 108 13.60 9.52 4.97
C GLY A 108 14.09 10.37 3.80
N LEU A 109 14.14 11.70 3.98
CA LEU A 109 14.67 12.62 2.97
C LEU A 109 16.18 12.42 2.68
N GLN A 110 16.90 11.78 3.61
CA GLN A 110 18.36 11.61 3.55
C GLN A 110 18.78 10.24 2.99
N GLY A 111 17.82 9.39 2.61
CA GLY A 111 18.05 7.98 2.28
C GLY A 111 17.90 7.11 3.51
#